data_AF-M7ZAW3-F1
#
_entry.id   AF-M7ZAW3-F1
#
_cell.length_a   1.000
_cell.length_b   1.000
_cell.length_c   1.000
_cell.angle_alpha   90.00
_cell.angle_beta   90.00
_cell.angle_gamma   90.00
#
_symmetry.space_group_name_H-M   'P 1'
#
loop_
_entity.id
_entity.type
_entity.pdbx_description
1 polymer ?
#
loop_
_entity_poly.entity_id
_entity_poly.type
_entity_poly.pdbx_seq_one_letter_code
_entity_poly.pdbx_strand_id
1 'polypeptide(L)'
;MSTSSVRSSLGGRSVVVPLIRCPSCRARVKFYVSNTEKHEGWVFYMCPIGDHFWHWELEYVVYLLDNQFLVGSEAIDALGAAEERREELM
;
A
#
# COMPACT_ATOMS: atom_id res chain seq x y z
N MET A 1 34.57 -18.78 -7.83
CA MET A 1 34.35 -17.33 -7.67
C MET A 1 32.86 -17.16 -7.39
N SER A 2 32.51 -16.87 -6.14
CA SER A 2 31.14 -16.85 -5.66
C SER A 2 30.46 -15.56 -6.10
N THR A 3 29.45 -15.65 -6.96
CA THR A 3 28.59 -14.52 -7.29
C THR A 3 27.49 -14.43 -6.23
N SER A 4 27.61 -13.40 -5.39
CA SER A 4 26.68 -13.06 -4.33
C SER A 4 25.27 -12.94 -4.88
N SER A 5 24.38 -13.84 -4.43
CA SER A 5 22.94 -13.61 -4.54
C SER A 5 22.60 -12.51 -3.56
N VAL A 6 22.34 -11.28 -4.04
CA VAL A 6 21.65 -10.28 -3.23
C VAL A 6 20.23 -10.81 -3.07
N ARG A 7 20.02 -11.64 -2.03
CA ARG A 7 18.71 -11.82 -1.45
C ARG A 7 18.40 -10.47 -0.82
N SER A 8 17.77 -9.57 -1.58
CA SER A 8 17.00 -8.49 -0.98
C SER A 8 15.91 -9.20 -0.21
N SER A 9 16.21 -9.42 1.06
CA SER A 9 15.22 -9.79 2.04
C SER A 9 14.33 -8.56 2.12
N LEU A 10 13.26 -8.49 1.32
CA LEU A 10 12.08 -7.68 1.66
C LEU A 10 11.50 -8.34 2.91
N GLY A 11 12.21 -8.13 4.02
CA GLY A 11 11.98 -8.68 5.33
C GLY A 11 11.09 -7.77 6.17
N GLY A 12 10.36 -6.84 5.56
CA GLY A 12 9.20 -6.22 6.18
C GLY A 12 8.01 -7.16 5.99
N ARG A 13 7.28 -7.46 7.07
CA ARG A 13 6.00 -8.18 6.99
C ARG A 13 5.20 -7.60 5.82
N SER A 14 4.93 -8.40 4.78
CA SER A 14 3.99 -7.99 3.73
C SER A 14 2.62 -7.91 4.38
N VAL A 15 2.29 -6.74 4.93
CA VAL A 15 1.00 -6.53 5.58
C VAL A 15 -0.03 -6.38 4.47
N VAL A 16 -0.82 -7.44 4.30
CA VAL A 16 -1.90 -7.45 3.31
C VAL A 16 -3.02 -6.57 3.86
N VAL A 17 -3.13 -5.36 3.33
CA VAL A 17 -4.23 -4.45 3.68
C VAL A 17 -5.51 -4.81 2.91
N PRO A 18 -6.70 -4.70 3.52
CA PRO A 18 -7.97 -4.98 2.85
C PRO A 18 -8.17 -4.19 1.56
N LEU A 19 -8.55 -4.87 0.47
CA LEU A 19 -9.02 -4.24 -0.77
C LEU A 19 -10.53 -4.04 -0.71
N ILE A 20 -10.97 -2.90 -0.19
CA ILE A 20 -12.38 -2.59 0.03
C ILE A 20 -13.14 -2.38 -1.28
N ARG A 21 -14.45 -2.23 -1.18
CA ARG A 21 -15.27 -1.75 -2.30
C ARG A 21 -15.24 -0.23 -2.32
N CYS A 22 -15.03 0.35 -3.51
CA CYS A 22 -15.13 1.78 -3.75
C CYS A 22 -16.47 2.31 -3.18
N PRO A 23 -16.46 3.37 -2.36
CA PRO A 23 -17.68 3.93 -1.78
C PRO A 23 -18.69 4.39 -2.84
N SER A 24 -18.22 4.88 -3.99
CA SER A 24 -19.08 5.45 -5.03
C SER A 24 -19.71 4.41 -5.96
N CYS A 25 -18.93 3.48 -6.51
CA CYS A 25 -19.41 2.54 -7.54
C CYS A 25 -19.39 1.07 -7.12
N ARG A 26 -18.98 0.78 -5.88
CA ARG A 26 -18.91 -0.58 -5.29
C ARG A 26 -17.95 -1.56 -5.97
N ALA A 27 -17.24 -1.14 -7.01
CA ALA A 27 -16.15 -1.90 -7.62
C ALA A 27 -15.04 -2.16 -6.59
N ARG A 28 -14.39 -3.33 -6.67
CA ARG A 28 -13.28 -3.65 -5.77
C ARG A 28 -12.07 -2.77 -6.11
N VAL A 29 -11.52 -2.11 -5.09
CA VAL A 29 -10.29 -1.32 -5.20
C VAL A 29 -9.12 -2.23 -5.57
N LYS A 30 -8.18 -1.72 -6.35
CA LYS A 30 -6.95 -2.41 -6.75
C LYS A 30 -5.75 -1.60 -6.29
N PHE A 31 -4.62 -2.28 -6.08
CA PHE A 31 -3.35 -1.62 -5.87
C PHE A 31 -2.50 -1.65 -7.15
N TYR A 32 -1.61 -0.68 -7.25
CA TYR A 32 -0.70 -0.48 -8.39
C TYR A 32 0.63 0.02 -7.86
N VAL A 33 1.67 -0.11 -8.68
CA VAL A 33 3.00 0.43 -8.41
C VAL A 33 3.24 1.57 -9.39
N SER A 34 3.59 2.73 -8.86
CA SER A 34 3.91 3.92 -9.64
C SER A 34 5.21 3.73 -10.40
N ASN A 35 5.21 4.15 -11.66
CA ASN A 35 6.36 4.20 -12.55
C ASN A 35 6.76 5.64 -12.89
N THR A 36 6.24 6.62 -12.14
CA THR A 36 6.61 8.03 -12.36
C THR A 36 7.99 8.29 -11.77
N GLU A 37 8.83 9.05 -12.47
CA GLU A 37 10.21 9.37 -12.02
C GLU A 37 10.28 9.88 -10.57
N LYS A 38 9.31 10.69 -10.15
CA LYS A 38 9.27 11.27 -8.80
C LYS A 38 8.90 10.25 -7.70
N HIS A 39 8.15 9.22 -8.03
CA HIS A 39 7.60 8.26 -7.07
C HIS A 39 7.68 6.85 -7.65
N GLU A 40 8.83 6.49 -8.22
CA GLU A 40 9.03 5.17 -8.80
C GLU A 40 8.99 4.12 -7.69
N GLY A 41 8.25 3.03 -7.89
CA GLY A 41 8.09 1.98 -6.90
C GLY A 41 7.03 2.25 -5.81
N TRP A 42 6.47 3.47 -5.74
CA TRP A 42 5.46 3.80 -4.73
C TRP A 42 4.15 3.05 -4.99
N VAL A 43 3.59 2.42 -3.95
CA VAL A 43 2.30 1.73 -4.04
C VAL A 43 1.16 2.71 -3.88
N PHE A 44 0.11 2.52 -4.67
CA PHE A 44 -1.13 3.27 -4.54
C PHE A 44 -2.35 2.39 -4.77
N TYR A 45 -3.49 2.83 -4.25
CA TYR A 45 -4.77 2.16 -4.32
C TYR A 45 -5.74 3.03 -5.09
N MET A 46 -6.43 2.46 -6.08
CA MET A 46 -7.45 3.21 -6.82
C MET A 46 -8.65 2.37 -7.21
N CYS A 47 -9.79 3.04 -7.42
CA CYS A 47 -10.95 2.45 -8.06
C CYS A 47 -10.67 2.23 -9.56
N PRO A 48 -10.95 1.03 -10.10
CA PRO A 48 -10.72 0.77 -11.52
C PRO A 48 -11.81 1.33 -12.45
N ILE A 49 -12.93 1.82 -11.90
CA ILE A 49 -14.08 2.32 -12.68
C ILE A 49 -14.24 3.84 -12.56
N GLY A 50 -13.91 4.41 -11.40
CA GLY A 50 -14.05 5.84 -11.11
C GLY A 50 -12.69 6.47 -10.81
N ASP A 51 -12.57 7.75 -11.11
CA ASP A 51 -11.38 8.58 -10.95
C ASP A 51 -11.25 9.22 -9.55
N HIS A 52 -12.33 9.24 -8.76
CA HIS A 52 -12.35 9.98 -7.49
C HIS A 52 -11.86 9.22 -6.26
N PHE A 53 -11.68 7.90 -6.33
CA PHE A 53 -11.16 7.11 -5.20
C PHE A 53 -9.76 6.62 -5.53
N TRP A 54 -8.76 7.33 -5.02
CA TRP A 54 -7.34 7.05 -5.18
C TRP A 54 -6.59 7.54 -3.95
N HIS A 55 -5.63 6.76 -3.47
CA HIS A 55 -4.78 7.08 -2.32
C HIS A 55 -3.40 6.45 -2.47
N TRP A 56 -2.34 7.15 -2.08
CA TRP A 56 -1.05 6.49 -1.84
C TRP A 56 -1.18 5.45 -0.73
N GLU A 57 -0.26 4.49 -0.64
CA GLU A 57 -0.35 3.40 0.32
C GLU A 57 -0.54 3.86 1.77
N LEU A 58 0.26 4.82 2.24
CA LEU A 58 0.11 5.35 3.60
C LEU A 58 -1.27 6.02 3.81
N GLU A 59 -1.72 6.80 2.83
CA GLU A 59 -3.03 7.45 2.86
C GLU A 59 -4.17 6.42 2.86
N TYR A 60 -4.00 5.32 2.12
CA TYR A 60 -4.97 4.23 2.07
C TYR A 60 -5.05 3.49 3.41
N VAL A 61 -3.91 3.23 4.07
CA VAL A 61 -3.92 2.65 5.42
C VAL A 61 -4.67 3.56 6.38
N VAL A 62 -4.34 4.85 6.42
CA VAL A 62 -5.05 5.84 7.25
C VAL A 62 -6.55 5.84 6.95
N TYR A 63 -6.94 5.82 5.67
CA TYR A 63 -8.34 5.71 5.28
C TYR A 63 -9.02 4.46 5.85
N LEU A 64 -8.36 3.30 5.82
CA LEU A 64 -8.90 2.06 6.38
C LEU A 64 -9.06 2.13 7.90
N LEU A 65 -8.13 2.79 8.60
CA LEU A 65 -8.21 3.02 10.05
C LEU A 65 -9.40 3.92 10.40
N ASP A 66 -9.50 5.07 9.74
CA ASP A 66 -10.54 6.08 10.00
C ASP A 66 -11.95 5.53 9.76
N ASN A 67 -12.08 4.59 8.82
CA ASN A 67 -13.35 3.96 8.45
C ASN A 67 -13.55 2.58 9.09
N GLN A 68 -12.68 2.17 10.04
CA GLN A 68 -12.76 0.89 10.76
C GLN A 68 -12.75 -0.37 9.87
N PHE A 69 -12.16 -0.27 8.69
CA PHE A 69 -11.91 -1.43 7.82
C PHE A 69 -10.66 -2.21 8.22
N LEU A 70 -9.79 -1.60 9.03
CA LEU A 70 -8.59 -2.21 9.59
C LEU A 70 -8.47 -1.78 11.06
N VAL A 71 -8.34 -2.73 11.98
CA VAL A 71 -8.35 -2.48 13.43
C VAL A 71 -7.38 -3.41 14.17
N GLY A 72 -7.09 -3.09 15.43
CA GLY A 72 -6.27 -3.96 16.28
C GLY A 72 -4.79 -3.99 15.91
N SER A 73 -4.13 -5.13 16.10
CA SER A 73 -2.69 -5.28 15.81
C SER A 73 -2.37 -5.16 14.32
N GLU A 74 -3.27 -5.64 13.45
CA GLU A 74 -3.08 -5.58 11.99
C GLU A 74 -3.02 -4.13 11.48
N ALA A 75 -3.76 -3.23 12.12
CA ALA A 75 -3.71 -1.80 11.85
C ALA A 75 -2.35 -1.17 12.15
N ILE A 76 -1.77 -1.51 13.30
CA ILE A 76 -0.47 -1.00 13.73
C ILE A 76 0.64 -1.56 12.83
N ASP A 77 0.59 -2.85 12.52
CA ASP A 77 1.53 -3.48 11.60
C ASP A 77 1.46 -2.84 10.20
N ALA A 78 0.24 -2.60 9.68
CA ALA A 78 0.05 -2.01 8.35
C ALA A 78 0.58 -0.58 8.27
N LEU A 79 0.33 0.23 9.30
CA LEU A 79 0.80 1.61 9.35
C LEU A 79 2.33 1.65 9.40
N GLY A 80 2.94 0.90 10.31
CA GLY A 80 4.41 0.86 10.41
C GLY A 80 5.06 0.35 9.13
N ALA A 81 4.50 -0.68 8.50
CA ALA A 81 5.04 -1.20 7.24
C ALA A 81 4.88 -0.22 6.06
N ALA A 82 3.81 0.58 6.04
CA ALA A 82 3.60 1.60 5.02
C ALA A 82 4.52 2.83 5.22
N GLU A 83 4.79 3.22 6.46
CA GLU A 83 5.76 4.26 6.81
C GLU A 83 7.18 3.85 6.42
N GLU A 84 7.61 2.64 6.80
CA GLU A 84 8.93 2.08 6.48
C GLU A 84 9.17 2.04 4.96
N ARG A 85 8.23 1.48 4.18
CA ARG A 85 8.32 1.45 2.71
C ARG A 85 8.44 2.83 2.09
N ARG A 86 7.75 3.83 2.68
CA ARG A 86 7.83 5.20 2.19
C ARG A 86 9.23 5.77 2.44
N GLU A 87 9.82 5.53 3.61
CA GLU A 87 11.18 5.96 3.95
C GLU A 87 12.24 5.29 3.07
N GLU A 88 12.08 4.01 2.73
CA GLU A 88 12.98 3.29 1.82
C GLU A 88 13.01 3.85 0.38
N LEU A 89 11.94 4.55 -0.03
CA LEU A 89 11.74 5.08 -1.38
C LEU A 89 11.89 6.61 -1.46
N MET A 90 12.38 7.25 -0.39
CA MET A 90 12.77 8.68 -0.35
C MET A 90 14.24 8.88 -0.75
#